data_AF-A0A1H1JR78-F1
#
_entry.id   AF-A0A1H1JR78-F1
#
_cell.length_a   1.000
_cell.length_b   1.000
_cell.length_c   1.000
_cell.angle_alpha   90.00
_cell.angle_beta   90.00
_cell.angle_gamma   90.00
#
_symmetry.space_group_name_H-M   'P 1'
#
loop_
_entity.id
_entity.type
_entity.pdbx_description
1 polymer ?
#
loop_
_entity_poly.entity_id
_entity_poly.type
_entity_poly.pdbx_seq_one_letter_code
_entity_poly.pdbx_strand_id
1 'polypeptide(L)'
;MRRAIVAISLCLVLAGCGTTDEKQSGLDVRQLSDGEKQALARSLSQKLSDPGGAQFKWMPVVGAPVAESKWIPTFSTSKGSPPLGYCALVSERGGGFRIFSATIAANSGGQYDHGAIDNVEGSAVSPGAPAATHGPVEDRCRGLGYSDFSLAQ
;
A
#
# COMPACT_ATOMS: atom_id res chain seq x y z
N MET A 1 28.96 -54.42 -13.25
CA MET A 1 27.75 -53.87 -13.90
C MET A 1 27.39 -52.58 -13.17
N ARG A 2 27.78 -51.43 -13.74
CA ARG A 2 26.93 -50.43 -14.43
C ARG A 2 26.00 -49.62 -13.49
N ARG A 3 26.41 -48.35 -13.27
CA ARG A 3 25.61 -47.09 -13.22
C ARG A 3 24.73 -46.90 -11.96
N ALA A 4 24.50 -45.70 -11.42
CA ALA A 4 24.55 -44.35 -11.99
C ALA A 4 24.93 -43.28 -10.94
N ILE A 5 25.61 -42.24 -11.43
CA ILE A 5 25.89 -40.97 -10.75
C ILE A 5 24.63 -40.11 -10.87
N VAL A 6 24.08 -39.61 -9.77
CA VAL A 6 23.03 -38.57 -9.79
C VAL A 6 23.61 -37.32 -9.14
N ALA A 7 24.04 -36.39 -10.00
CA ALA A 7 24.44 -35.04 -9.61
C ALA A 7 23.18 -34.21 -9.39
N ILE A 8 22.94 -33.78 -8.15
CA ILE A 8 21.89 -32.80 -7.83
C ILE A 8 22.56 -31.42 -7.88
N SER A 9 22.56 -30.81 -9.07
CA SER A 9 22.84 -29.38 -9.23
C SER A 9 21.64 -28.59 -8.71
N LEU A 10 21.76 -28.06 -7.49
CA LEU A 10 20.79 -27.11 -6.95
C LEU A 10 21.20 -25.71 -7.39
N CYS A 11 20.56 -25.19 -8.44
CA CYS A 11 20.69 -23.79 -8.86
C CYS A 11 20.06 -22.89 -7.80
N LEU A 12 20.89 -22.29 -6.93
CA LEU A 12 20.51 -21.14 -6.12
C LEU A 12 20.35 -19.93 -7.05
N VAL A 13 19.12 -19.71 -7.51
CA VAL A 13 18.70 -18.45 -8.12
C VAL A 13 18.66 -17.41 -7.01
N LEU A 14 19.76 -16.67 -6.83
CA LEU A 14 19.71 -15.39 -6.13
C LEU A 14 18.93 -14.42 -7.02
N ALA A 15 17.61 -14.41 -6.83
CA ALA A 15 16.78 -13.28 -7.24
C ALA A 15 17.17 -12.09 -6.36
N GLY A 16 18.19 -11.34 -6.79
CA GLY A 16 18.45 -10.01 -6.29
C GLY A 16 17.30 -9.10 -6.72
N CYS A 17 16.27 -9.00 -5.89
CA CYS A 17 15.25 -7.97 -6.02
C CYS A 17 15.91 -6.65 -5.61
N GLY A 18 16.51 -5.96 -6.58
CA GLY A 18 16.99 -4.58 -6.39
C GLY A 18 15.79 -3.72 -6.07
N THR A 19 15.64 -3.32 -4.81
CA THR A 19 14.77 -2.21 -4.44
C THR A 19 15.47 -0.95 -4.91
N THR A 20 15.11 -0.47 -6.09
CA THR A 20 15.44 0.89 -6.53
C THR A 20 14.75 1.83 -5.55
N ASP A 21 15.54 2.39 -4.63
CA ASP A 21 15.16 3.46 -3.72
C ASP A 21 15.02 4.74 -4.57
N GLU A 22 13.93 4.84 -5.31
CA GLU A 22 13.60 6.00 -6.13
C GLU A 22 13.14 7.12 -5.20
N LYS A 23 14.12 7.88 -4.73
CA LYS A 23 13.97 9.04 -3.86
C LYS A 23 13.15 10.13 -4.56
N GLN A 24 11.84 10.03 -4.46
CA GLN A 24 10.91 11.01 -4.99
C GLN A 24 10.91 12.23 -4.05
N SER A 25 11.64 13.28 -4.45
CA SER A 25 11.57 14.65 -3.89
C SER A 25 11.49 14.75 -2.37
N GLY A 26 12.57 14.37 -1.67
CA GLY A 26 12.76 14.70 -0.24
C GLY A 26 11.84 13.97 0.75
N LEU A 27 10.94 13.11 0.27
CA LEU A 27 10.16 12.19 1.07
C LEU A 27 10.88 10.83 1.06
N ASP A 28 11.05 10.24 2.24
CA ASP A 28 11.46 8.84 2.35
C ASP A 28 10.34 7.98 1.73
N VAL A 29 10.64 7.14 0.75
CA VAL A 29 9.63 6.31 0.09
C VAL A 29 10.10 4.87 0.08
N ARG A 30 9.24 3.95 0.53
CA ARG A 30 9.55 2.52 0.55
C ARG A 30 8.40 1.70 0.00
N GLN A 31 8.68 0.50 -0.46
CA GLN A 31 7.62 -0.45 -0.83
C GLN A 31 6.89 -0.96 0.42
N LEU A 32 5.61 -1.30 0.24
CA LEU A 32 4.89 -2.09 1.24
C LEU A 32 5.52 -3.48 1.35
N SER A 33 5.76 -3.92 2.57
CA SER A 33 6.05 -5.31 2.87
C SER A 33 4.84 -6.20 2.62
N ASP A 34 5.06 -7.49 2.46
CA ASP A 34 3.97 -8.46 2.24
C ASP A 34 3.00 -8.51 3.42
N GLY A 35 3.50 -8.33 4.65
CA GLY A 35 2.67 -8.25 5.85
C GLY A 35 1.72 -7.05 5.83
N GLU A 36 2.19 -5.89 5.38
CA GLU A 36 1.37 -4.68 5.25
C GLU A 36 0.33 -4.82 4.14
N LYS A 37 0.71 -5.36 2.98
CA LYS A 37 -0.23 -5.67 1.89
C LYS A 37 -1.33 -6.61 2.37
N GLN A 38 -0.96 -7.66 3.10
CA GLN A 38 -1.92 -8.61 3.64
C GLN A 38 -2.85 -7.96 4.68
N ALA A 39 -2.31 -7.11 5.56
CA ALA A 39 -3.10 -6.38 6.54
C ALA A 39 -4.14 -5.47 5.87
N LEU A 40 -3.74 -4.71 4.85
CA LEU A 40 -4.62 -3.84 4.07
C LEU A 40 -5.66 -4.63 3.27
N ALA A 41 -5.25 -5.71 2.59
CA ALA A 41 -6.16 -6.56 1.83
C ALA A 41 -7.24 -7.20 2.72
N ARG A 42 -6.88 -7.64 3.94
CA ARG A 42 -7.87 -8.15 4.93
C ARG A 42 -8.89 -7.10 5.33
N SER A 43 -8.49 -5.85 5.48
CA SER A 43 -9.39 -4.77 5.87
C SER A 43 -10.24 -4.27 4.70
N LEU A 44 -9.68 -4.26 3.49
CA LEU A 44 -10.45 -3.97 2.26
C LEU A 44 -11.50 -5.03 2.00
N SER A 45 -11.20 -6.31 2.20
CA SER A 45 -12.17 -7.38 1.92
C SER A 45 -13.45 -7.28 2.78
N GLN A 46 -13.38 -6.62 3.93
CA GLN A 46 -14.54 -6.33 4.79
C GLN A 46 -15.38 -5.13 4.28
N LYS A 47 -14.85 -4.32 3.39
CA LYS A 47 -15.49 -3.11 2.83
C LYS A 47 -15.98 -3.28 1.40
N LEU A 48 -15.44 -4.27 0.67
CA LEU A 48 -15.82 -4.57 -0.70
C LEU A 48 -17.03 -5.51 -0.75
N SER A 49 -17.84 -5.36 -1.79
CA SER A 49 -19.00 -6.22 -2.05
C SER A 49 -18.57 -7.56 -2.64
N ASP A 50 -17.54 -7.57 -3.49
CA ASP A 50 -16.91 -8.78 -4.03
C ASP A 50 -15.39 -8.76 -3.79
N PRO A 51 -14.91 -9.22 -2.63
CA PRO A 51 -13.49 -9.26 -2.34
C PRO A 51 -12.73 -10.29 -3.18
N GLY A 52 -13.39 -11.33 -3.69
CA GLY A 52 -12.74 -12.40 -4.48
C GLY A 52 -12.38 -11.97 -5.90
N GLY A 53 -13.05 -10.94 -6.41
CA GLY A 53 -12.77 -10.32 -7.71
C GLY A 53 -11.97 -9.02 -7.63
N ALA A 54 -11.50 -8.62 -6.44
CA ALA A 54 -10.84 -7.34 -6.24
C ALA A 54 -9.42 -7.31 -6.83
N GLN A 55 -9.08 -6.19 -7.49
CA GLN A 55 -7.73 -5.90 -7.94
C GLN A 55 -7.18 -4.73 -7.13
N PHE A 56 -5.97 -4.90 -6.60
CA PHE A 56 -5.28 -3.87 -5.83
C PHE A 56 -4.10 -3.36 -6.64
N LYS A 57 -3.91 -2.04 -6.67
CA LYS A 57 -2.64 -1.43 -7.08
C LYS A 57 -2.07 -0.67 -5.91
N TRP A 58 -0.89 -1.10 -5.48
CA TRP A 58 -0.23 -0.60 -4.30
C TRP A 58 0.66 0.58 -4.66
N MET A 59 0.55 1.65 -3.88
CA MET A 59 1.50 2.74 -3.90
C MET A 59 2.68 2.46 -2.96
N PRO A 60 3.86 3.06 -3.20
CA PRO A 60 4.90 3.15 -2.19
C PRO A 60 4.38 3.83 -0.92
N VAL A 61 4.87 3.40 0.24
CA VAL A 61 4.68 4.08 1.52
C VAL A 61 5.50 5.35 1.51
N VAL A 62 4.85 6.50 1.73
CA VAL A 62 5.53 7.77 1.97
C VAL A 62 5.89 7.83 3.45
N GLY A 63 7.17 7.63 3.74
CA GLY A 63 7.79 7.44 5.05
C GLY A 63 7.96 8.70 5.91
N ALA A 64 7.30 9.81 5.58
CA ALA A 64 7.22 10.90 6.54
C ALA A 64 6.37 10.42 7.74
N PRO A 65 6.91 10.37 8.98
CA PRO A 65 6.07 10.16 10.14
C PRO A 65 5.03 11.25 10.15
N VAL A 66 3.77 10.86 10.07
CA VAL A 66 2.65 11.76 9.80
C VAL A 66 2.21 12.51 11.06
N ALA A 67 3.18 12.81 11.93
CA ALA A 67 2.99 13.48 13.22
C ALA A 67 2.30 14.85 13.08
N GLU A 68 2.26 15.41 11.87
CA GLU A 68 1.61 16.70 11.58
C GLU A 68 0.45 16.62 10.58
N SER A 69 0.04 15.43 10.11
CA SER A 69 -1.15 15.37 9.25
C SER A 69 -2.41 15.40 10.09
N LYS A 70 -3.16 16.49 9.95
CA LYS A 70 -4.50 16.72 10.53
C LYS A 70 -5.46 15.53 10.32
N TRP A 71 -5.19 14.69 9.33
CA TRP A 71 -6.06 13.60 8.88
C TRP A 71 -5.72 12.23 9.45
N ILE A 72 -4.63 12.09 10.21
CA ILE A 72 -4.31 10.83 10.89
C ILE A 72 -4.64 10.99 12.36
N PRO A 73 -5.58 10.17 12.89
CA PRO A 73 -5.85 10.21 14.31
C PRO A 73 -4.58 9.79 15.06
N THR A 74 -4.13 10.66 15.96
CA THR A 74 -2.92 10.46 16.77
C THR A 74 -3.21 9.39 17.83
N PHE A 75 -3.17 8.12 17.44
CA PHE A 75 -3.24 7.02 18.40
C PHE A 75 -1.83 6.71 18.90
N SER A 76 -1.64 6.85 20.21
CA SER A 76 -0.41 6.46 20.89
C SER A 76 -0.28 4.94 20.81
N THR A 77 0.59 4.45 19.92
CA THR A 77 0.97 3.04 19.92
C THR A 77 1.99 2.83 21.05
N SER A 78 1.77 1.82 21.89
CA SER A 78 2.51 1.60 23.14
C SER A 78 4.01 1.30 22.96
N LYS A 79 4.55 1.37 21.74
CA LYS A 79 5.98 1.16 21.41
C LYS A 79 6.50 2.01 20.23
N GLY A 80 6.20 3.31 20.20
CA GLY A 80 7.11 4.30 19.59
C GLY A 80 7.14 4.43 18.07
N SER A 81 6.34 3.67 17.31
CA SER A 81 6.17 3.88 15.86
C SER A 81 4.82 4.53 15.57
N PRO A 82 4.79 5.79 15.05
CA PRO A 82 3.53 6.45 14.75
C PRO A 82 2.79 5.71 13.62
N PRO A 83 1.44 5.74 13.61
CA PRO A 83 0.69 5.22 12.48
C PRO A 83 1.03 5.98 11.19
N LEU A 84 0.97 5.26 10.07
CA LEU A 84 1.23 5.80 8.73
C LEU A 84 -0.07 5.96 7.95
N GLY A 85 -0.19 7.07 7.24
CA GLY A 85 -1.29 7.28 6.30
C GLY A 85 -0.92 6.70 4.96
N TYR A 86 -1.87 6.01 4.35
CA TYR A 86 -1.63 5.27 3.12
C TYR A 86 -2.77 5.47 2.14
N CYS A 87 -2.43 5.69 0.88
CA CYS A 87 -3.41 5.73 -0.20
C CYS A 87 -2.98 4.82 -1.35
N ALA A 88 -3.94 4.15 -1.95
CA ALA A 88 -3.74 3.24 -3.07
C ALA A 88 -5.02 3.06 -3.86
N LEU A 89 -5.01 2.17 -4.85
CA LEU A 89 -6.15 1.92 -5.72
C LEU A 89 -6.73 0.53 -5.52
N VAL A 90 -8.06 0.45 -5.60
CA VAL A 90 -8.82 -0.80 -5.57
C VAL A 90 -9.87 -0.80 -6.67
N SER A 91 -10.03 -1.91 -7.38
CA SER A 91 -11.11 -2.16 -8.33
C SER A 91 -11.90 -3.38 -7.88
N GLU A 92 -13.23 -3.30 -7.95
CA GLU A 92 -14.10 -4.47 -7.88
C GLU A 92 -14.31 -5.01 -9.29
N ARG A 93 -14.50 -6.32 -9.44
CA ARG A 93 -14.55 -7.05 -10.71
C ARG A 93 -15.28 -6.30 -11.83
N GLY A 94 -14.53 -5.88 -12.85
CA GLY A 94 -15.06 -5.21 -14.05
C GLY A 94 -15.33 -3.70 -13.88
N GLY A 95 -15.08 -3.14 -12.70
CA GLY A 95 -15.13 -1.70 -12.43
C GLY A 95 -13.78 -1.01 -12.64
N GLY A 96 -13.80 0.31 -12.77
CA GLY A 96 -12.58 1.11 -12.76
C GLY A 96 -11.91 1.14 -11.39
N PHE A 97 -10.62 1.47 -11.35
CA PHE A 97 -9.89 1.66 -10.09
C PHE A 97 -10.40 2.87 -9.33
N ARG A 98 -10.53 2.75 -8.01
CA ARG A 98 -10.97 3.77 -7.08
C ARG A 98 -9.90 4.00 -6.03
N ILE A 99 -9.70 5.25 -5.61
CA ILE A 99 -8.78 5.56 -4.53
C ILE A 99 -9.39 5.07 -3.21
N PHE A 100 -8.56 4.46 -2.37
CA PHE A 100 -8.87 4.25 -0.97
C PHE A 100 -7.80 4.91 -0.10
N SER A 101 -8.22 5.33 1.09
CA SER A 101 -7.33 5.79 2.15
C SER A 101 -7.37 4.82 3.32
N ALA A 102 -6.20 4.62 3.91
CA ALA A 102 -5.99 3.69 5.00
C ALA A 102 -4.99 4.25 6.01
N THR A 103 -5.04 3.67 7.20
CA THR A 103 -4.02 3.85 8.24
C THR A 103 -3.31 2.52 8.47
N ILE A 104 -1.98 2.52 8.51
CA ILE A 104 -1.15 1.36 8.82
C ILE A 104 -0.49 1.59 10.18
N ALA A 105 -0.74 0.69 11.13
CA ALA A 105 -0.22 0.79 12.49
C ALA A 105 0.70 -0.39 12.82
N ALA A 106 1.70 -0.11 13.66
CA ALA A 106 2.62 -1.11 14.15
C ALA A 106 2.04 -1.87 15.35
N ASN A 107 2.27 -3.18 15.43
CA ASN A 107 2.03 -3.97 16.63
C ASN A 107 3.04 -3.66 17.75
N SER A 108 2.89 -4.34 18.89
CA SER A 108 3.82 -4.27 20.01
C SER A 108 5.23 -4.80 19.72
N GLY A 109 5.50 -5.33 18.52
CA GLY A 109 6.81 -5.71 18.02
C GLY A 109 7.42 -4.67 17.07
N GLY A 110 6.74 -3.55 16.79
CA GLY A 110 7.18 -2.53 15.84
C GLY A 110 6.95 -2.90 14.37
N GLN A 111 6.25 -4.01 14.09
CA GLN A 111 5.93 -4.43 12.73
C GLN A 111 4.58 -3.86 12.31
N TYR A 112 4.51 -3.24 11.14
CA TYR A 112 3.28 -2.74 10.56
C TYR A 112 2.42 -3.89 10.00
N ASP A 113 1.51 -4.40 10.82
CA ASP A 113 0.65 -5.55 10.50
C ASP A 113 -0.85 -5.27 10.74
N HIS A 114 -1.19 -4.04 11.13
CA HIS A 114 -2.56 -3.57 11.30
C HIS A 114 -2.87 -2.52 10.22
N GLY A 115 -3.80 -2.83 9.31
CA GLY A 115 -4.32 -1.88 8.32
C GLY A 115 -5.78 -1.56 8.63
N ALA A 116 -6.17 -0.29 8.61
CA ALA A 116 -7.57 0.13 8.77
C ALA A 116 -7.97 0.95 7.55
N ILE A 117 -9.10 0.59 6.92
CA ILE A 117 -9.62 1.34 5.77
C ILE A 117 -10.51 2.45 6.29
N ASP A 118 -10.06 3.68 6.07
CA ASP A 118 -10.78 4.87 6.52
C ASP A 118 -11.89 5.21 5.53
N ASN A 119 -11.61 5.14 4.22
CA ASN A 119 -12.61 5.37 3.17
C ASN A 119 -12.19 4.76 1.82
N VAL A 120 -13.19 4.41 1.00
CA VAL A 120 -13.04 4.03 -0.42
C VAL A 120 -13.92 4.98 -1.23
N GLU A 121 -13.34 5.78 -2.13
CA GLU A 121 -14.12 6.76 -2.89
C GLU A 121 -14.93 6.09 -4.01
N GLY A 122 -16.18 6.54 -4.20
CA GLY A 122 -17.21 5.79 -4.93
C GLY A 122 -17.17 5.84 -6.46
N SER A 123 -16.32 6.68 -7.07
CA SER A 123 -16.23 6.81 -8.53
C SER A 123 -14.85 6.38 -9.06
N ALA A 124 -14.83 5.71 -10.20
CA ALA A 124 -13.59 5.29 -10.86
C ALA A 124 -12.71 6.51 -11.19
N VAL A 125 -11.44 6.45 -10.81
CA VAL A 125 -10.46 7.51 -11.08
C VAL A 125 -9.79 7.21 -12.41
N SER A 126 -9.94 8.11 -13.37
CA SER A 126 -9.18 8.04 -14.64
C SER A 126 -7.78 8.62 -14.43
N PRO A 127 -6.71 7.92 -14.83
CA PRO A 127 -5.37 8.48 -14.85
C PRO A 127 -5.34 9.73 -15.74
N GLY A 128 -5.02 10.90 -15.18
CA GLY A 128 -4.88 12.16 -15.94
C GLY A 128 -6.15 13.01 -16.08
N ALA A 129 -7.20 12.78 -15.30
CA ALA A 129 -8.35 13.68 -15.27
C ALA A 129 -7.95 15.07 -14.71
N PRO A 130 -8.31 16.20 -15.38
CA PRO A 130 -8.11 17.53 -14.82
C PRO A 130 -8.93 17.71 -13.54
N ALA A 131 -8.45 18.56 -12.64
CA ALA A 131 -9.00 18.85 -11.31
C ALA A 131 -10.48 19.30 -11.34
N ALA A 132 -11.39 18.36 -11.52
CA ALA A 132 -12.79 18.52 -11.16
C ALA A 132 -12.90 18.13 -9.69
N THR A 133 -13.31 19.10 -8.86
CA THR A 133 -13.64 18.98 -7.42
C THR A 133 -13.17 17.66 -6.79
N HIS A 134 -11.92 17.64 -6.35
CA HIS A 134 -11.33 16.48 -5.70
C HIS A 134 -12.24 16.01 -4.55
N GLY A 135 -12.48 14.70 -4.48
CA GLY A 135 -13.24 14.13 -3.38
C GLY A 135 -12.47 14.22 -2.06
N PRO A 136 -13.15 14.03 -0.92
CA PRO A 136 -12.53 14.13 0.40
C PRO A 136 -11.40 13.09 0.62
N VAL A 137 -11.38 11.99 -0.15
CA VAL A 137 -10.31 10.99 -0.08
C VAL A 137 -9.10 11.45 -0.88
N GLU A 138 -9.30 12.00 -2.07
CA GLU A 138 -8.21 12.51 -2.91
C GLU A 138 -7.47 13.68 -2.24
N ASP A 139 -8.20 14.65 -1.64
CA ASP A 139 -7.61 15.75 -0.87
C ASP A 139 -6.76 15.24 0.29
N ARG A 140 -7.25 14.21 0.99
CA ARG A 140 -6.52 13.55 2.07
C ARG A 140 -5.25 12.88 1.54
N CYS A 141 -5.35 12.14 0.45
CA CYS A 141 -4.21 11.46 -0.16
C CYS A 141 -3.13 12.45 -0.61
N ARG A 142 -3.52 13.55 -1.24
CA ARG A 142 -2.58 14.61 -1.61
C ARG A 142 -1.91 15.24 -0.36
N GLY A 143 -2.67 15.47 0.71
CA GLY A 143 -2.14 15.94 2.00
C GLY A 143 -1.18 14.96 2.68
N LEU A 144 -1.22 13.68 2.30
CA LEU A 144 -0.29 12.63 2.74
C LEU A 144 0.90 12.42 1.78
N GLY A 145 1.00 13.20 0.69
CA GLY A 145 2.05 13.08 -0.32
C GLY A 145 1.70 12.15 -1.50
N TYR A 146 0.47 11.61 -1.55
CA TYR A 146 -0.02 10.77 -2.65
C TYR A 146 -0.73 11.62 -3.70
N SER A 147 0.06 12.24 -4.60
CA SER A 147 -0.48 13.08 -5.69
C SER A 147 -0.39 12.45 -7.08
N ASP A 148 0.37 11.37 -7.24
CA ASP A 148 0.58 10.69 -8.52
C ASP A 148 0.36 9.18 -8.37
N PHE A 149 -0.82 8.71 -8.77
CA PHE A 149 -1.19 7.29 -8.73
C PHE A 149 -0.70 6.50 -9.95
N SER A 150 0.06 7.11 -10.88
CA SER A 150 0.70 6.36 -11.97
C SER A 150 1.76 5.37 -11.47
N LEU A 151 2.25 5.58 -10.25
CA LEU A 151 3.22 4.75 -9.55
C LEU A 151 2.61 3.50 -8.88
N ALA A 152 1.28 3.35 -8.96
CA ALA A 152 0.59 2.23 -8.34
C ALA A 152 0.85 0.93 -9.12
N GLN A 153 1.37 -0.09 -8.43
CA GLN A 153 1.76 -1.40 -9.01
C GLN A 153 0.81 -2.51 -8.58
#